data_AF-A0A6N7GEY9-F1
#
_entry.id   AF-A0A6N7GEY9-F1
#
_cell.length_a   1.000
_cell.length_b   1.000
_cell.length_c   1.000
_cell.angle_alpha   90.00
_cell.angle_beta   90.00
_cell.angle_gamma   90.00
#
_symmetry.space_group_name_H-M   'P 1'
#
loop_
_entity.id
_entity.type
_entity.pdbx_description
1 polymer ?
#
loop_
_entity_poly.entity_id
_entity_poly.type
_entity_poly.pdbx_seq_one_letter_code
_entity_poly.pdbx_strand_id
1 'polypeptide(L)'
;MDYADLMRAKPDGYHSAAQALRRFGEDVRDRAVDYWNQVVQPLKDTSSSGIWGAAAEAAQVPMMDLQLALNRAADQIEAVPQILTRYASDLEGFQRRLHGIVAEARTTGAEINDTGQVTVSAQVQQNNPDRPKLAEEIAADIRRILEQATQRDVDYSVEIRDALADETLDAHDVGTQYRDAIKDAHRAARLLEAGSLNDMSGQLLTLLRENADNPEFAAALFTQLGGNSTVEALQRLAMLRGMDEGIARSGAGRSQADELDAIHTELGKALAMATDPDSTFHVDMSADSQWLHDFRAAGKDTFGGSAVTDPVTGYQVIGGVLRNGTFSEEFLDVVSDDMYAMEQRDPDVFQVATDAKVDPNPLDGLMVAFEKNPAAATDFFSQHPERIDYMLDRNGAHGYEASGQAHVIDAIDAATRGADPGSPGFNIFERTIQHMGDQSVDAVGLVNNQARESMGQLLQGHMGQVHDAFGGADNMNLEPQTDSALNRVLGDVAHSPEPRSTARVAIGSVS
;
A
#
# COMPACT_ATOMS: atom_id res chain seq x y z
N MET A 1 -9.73 11.35 23.38
CA MET A 1 -10.00 12.48 24.31
C MET A 1 -10.03 11.95 25.73
N ASP A 2 -9.21 12.50 26.64
CA ASP A 2 -9.22 12.07 28.05
C ASP A 2 -10.21 12.88 28.91
N TYR A 3 -10.38 12.50 30.19
CA TYR A 3 -11.30 13.18 31.11
C TYR A 3 -10.95 14.66 31.29
N ALA A 4 -9.68 14.97 31.48
CA ALA A 4 -9.24 16.34 31.70
C ALA A 4 -9.43 17.21 30.46
N ASP A 5 -9.21 16.65 29.27
CA ASP A 5 -9.42 17.32 27.99
C ASP A 5 -10.90 17.65 27.78
N LEU A 6 -11.79 16.67 27.96
CA LEU A 6 -13.23 16.88 27.82
C LEU A 6 -13.76 17.92 28.81
N MET A 7 -13.26 17.91 30.05
CA MET A 7 -13.66 18.89 31.07
C MET A 7 -13.05 20.28 30.85
N ARG A 8 -11.90 20.38 30.17
CA ARG A 8 -11.27 21.66 29.78
C ARG A 8 -11.81 22.23 28.47
N ALA A 9 -12.47 21.41 27.65
CA ALA A 9 -13.08 21.86 26.41
C ALA A 9 -14.05 23.02 26.66
N LYS A 10 -14.04 24.00 25.75
CA LYS A 10 -14.86 25.23 25.85
C LYS A 10 -15.88 25.30 24.72
N PRO A 11 -17.07 24.70 24.88
CA PRO A 11 -18.14 24.77 23.89
C PRO A 11 -18.45 26.20 23.40
N ASP A 12 -18.43 27.18 24.31
CA ASP A 12 -18.61 28.60 23.98
C ASP A 12 -17.60 29.13 22.96
N GLY A 13 -16.38 28.60 22.96
CA GLY A 13 -15.34 28.93 21.97
C GLY A 13 -15.74 28.49 20.56
N TYR A 14 -16.32 27.30 20.43
CA TYR A 14 -16.81 26.77 19.16
C TYR A 14 -18.07 27.51 18.69
N HIS A 15 -18.97 27.90 19.59
CA HIS A 15 -20.10 28.78 19.24
C HIS A 15 -19.64 30.16 18.76
N SER A 16 -18.63 30.74 19.42
CA SER A 16 -18.06 32.02 19.01
C SER A 16 -17.39 31.93 17.65
N ALA A 17 -16.63 30.87 17.40
CA ALA A 17 -16.02 30.59 16.10
C ALA A 17 -17.07 30.40 15.00
N ALA A 18 -18.14 29.65 15.28
CA ALA A 18 -19.26 29.48 14.34
C ALA A 18 -19.91 30.82 13.98
N GLN A 19 -20.13 31.72 14.95
CA GLN A 19 -20.68 33.05 14.68
C GLN A 19 -19.72 33.92 13.85
N ALA A 20 -18.42 33.87 14.14
CA ALA A 20 -17.41 34.60 13.37
C ALA A 20 -17.36 34.12 11.91
N LEU A 21 -17.40 32.81 11.70
CA LEU A 21 -17.43 32.22 10.36
C LEU A 21 -18.70 32.57 9.59
N ARG A 22 -19.88 32.61 10.23
CA ARG A 22 -21.11 33.09 9.56
C ARG A 22 -20.96 34.51 9.04
N ARG A 23 -20.48 35.43 9.88
CA ARG A 23 -20.25 36.83 9.48
C ARG A 23 -19.25 36.93 8.34
N PHE A 24 -18.20 36.11 8.38
CA PHE A 24 -17.21 36.08 7.31
C PHE A 24 -17.79 35.55 6.00
N GLY A 25 -18.62 34.50 6.05
CA GLY A 25 -19.34 33.98 4.87
C GLY A 25 -20.28 35.02 4.26
N GLU A 26 -21.04 35.73 5.11
CA GLU A 26 -21.89 36.86 4.71
C GLU A 26 -21.09 37.96 4.02
N ASP A 27 -19.97 38.39 4.61
CA ASP A 27 -19.07 39.41 4.03
C ASP A 27 -18.48 38.98 2.68
N VAL A 28 -18.12 37.70 2.51
CA VAL A 28 -17.62 37.16 1.23
C VAL A 28 -18.73 37.17 0.18
N ARG A 29 -19.96 36.80 0.56
CA ARG A 29 -21.10 36.82 -0.36
C ARG A 29 -21.46 38.24 -0.77
N ASP A 30 -21.46 39.20 0.16
CA ASP A 30 -21.70 40.61 -0.15
C ASP A 30 -20.66 41.14 -1.14
N ARG A 31 -19.38 40.79 -0.95
CA ARG A 31 -18.31 41.14 -1.91
C ARG A 31 -18.48 40.48 -3.26
N ALA A 32 -18.96 39.24 -3.32
CA ALA A 32 -19.30 38.59 -4.58
C ALA A 32 -20.42 39.36 -5.30
N VAL A 33 -21.47 39.77 -4.58
CA VAL A 33 -22.55 40.59 -5.14
C VAL A 33 -22.02 41.92 -5.68
N ASP A 34 -21.17 42.61 -4.92
CA ASP A 34 -20.55 43.87 -5.33
C ASP A 34 -19.68 43.68 -6.58
N TYR A 35 -18.86 42.62 -6.62
CA TYR A 35 -18.02 42.30 -7.76
C TYR A 35 -18.85 42.01 -9.02
N TRP A 36 -19.95 41.26 -8.89
CA TRP A 36 -20.87 41.06 -10.01
C TRP A 36 -21.44 42.39 -10.53
N ASN A 37 -21.95 43.24 -9.64
CA ASN A 37 -22.59 44.50 -10.02
C ASN A 37 -21.60 45.51 -10.63
N GLN A 38 -20.37 45.55 -10.12
CA GLN A 38 -19.37 46.55 -10.52
C GLN A 38 -18.46 46.10 -11.67
N VAL A 39 -18.24 44.80 -11.84
CA VAL A 39 -17.27 44.25 -12.81
C VAL A 39 -17.98 43.39 -13.86
N VAL A 40 -18.67 42.34 -13.45
CA VAL A 40 -19.22 41.34 -14.40
C VAL A 40 -20.41 41.90 -15.20
N GLN A 41 -21.31 42.62 -14.54
CA GLN A 41 -22.52 43.16 -15.17
C GLN A 41 -22.20 44.24 -16.21
N PRO A 42 -21.32 45.23 -15.98
CA PRO A 42 -20.92 46.20 -17.02
C PRO A 42 -20.22 45.56 -18.22
N LEU A 43 -19.46 44.47 -18.02
CA LEU A 43 -18.84 43.72 -19.12
C LEU A 43 -19.88 42.95 -19.94
N LYS A 44 -20.98 42.50 -19.33
CA LYS A 44 -22.10 41.83 -20.00
C LYS A 44 -23.00 42.80 -20.77
N ASP A 45 -23.32 43.94 -20.18
CA ASP A 45 -24.17 44.96 -20.81
C ASP A 45 -23.31 45.96 -21.60
N THR A 46 -22.77 45.44 -22.71
CA THR A 46 -21.92 46.21 -23.62
C THR A 46 -22.63 47.48 -24.09
N SER A 47 -23.96 47.47 -24.21
CA SER A 47 -24.78 48.58 -24.69
C SER A 47 -24.80 49.83 -23.79
N SER A 48 -24.59 49.67 -22.48
CA SER A 48 -24.70 50.76 -21.50
C SER A 48 -23.36 51.15 -20.85
N SER A 49 -22.36 50.27 -20.85
CA SER A 49 -21.10 50.48 -20.11
C SER A 49 -20.01 51.25 -20.89
N GLY A 50 -20.12 51.35 -22.21
CA GLY A 50 -19.08 51.98 -23.04
C GLY A 50 -17.79 51.16 -23.16
N ILE A 51 -17.76 49.94 -22.59
CA ILE A 51 -16.62 49.01 -22.65
C ILE A 51 -16.87 48.02 -23.79
N TRP A 52 -16.11 48.16 -24.88
CA TRP A 52 -16.29 47.38 -26.11
C TRP A 52 -14.97 46.85 -26.65
N GLY A 53 -15.04 45.74 -27.41
CA GLY A 53 -13.91 45.18 -28.17
C GLY A 53 -13.36 43.87 -27.60
N ALA A 54 -12.43 43.26 -28.35
CA ALA A 54 -11.91 41.91 -28.08
C ALA A 54 -11.34 41.70 -26.66
N ALA A 55 -10.84 42.76 -26.01
CA ALA A 55 -10.34 42.68 -24.64
C ALA A 55 -11.46 42.51 -23.59
N ALA A 56 -12.61 43.15 -23.80
CA ALA A 56 -13.77 43.01 -22.91
C ALA A 56 -14.40 41.63 -23.04
N GLU A 57 -14.49 41.12 -24.27
CA GLU A 57 -14.96 39.75 -24.56
C GLU A 57 -14.02 38.70 -23.95
N ALA A 58 -12.70 38.87 -24.08
CA ALA A 58 -11.72 37.97 -23.48
C ALA A 58 -11.73 37.97 -21.95
N ALA A 59 -12.08 39.11 -21.32
CA ALA A 59 -12.14 39.24 -19.87
C ALA A 59 -13.44 38.69 -19.26
N GLN A 60 -14.51 38.50 -20.06
CA GLN A 60 -15.83 38.14 -19.54
C GLN A 60 -15.85 36.76 -18.86
N VAL A 61 -15.20 35.77 -19.46
CA VAL A 61 -15.17 34.40 -18.94
C VAL A 61 -14.42 34.31 -17.60
N PRO A 62 -13.15 34.76 -17.47
CA PRO A 62 -12.44 34.72 -16.20
C PRO A 62 -13.14 35.49 -15.07
N MET A 63 -13.85 36.57 -15.40
CA MET A 63 -14.55 37.38 -14.40
C MET A 63 -15.85 36.70 -13.95
N MET A 64 -16.54 35.98 -14.83
CA MET A 64 -17.67 35.13 -14.41
C MET A 64 -17.21 33.96 -13.54
N ASP A 65 -16.07 33.36 -13.87
CA ASP A 65 -15.50 32.24 -13.10
C ASP A 65 -15.10 32.70 -11.69
N LEU A 66 -14.48 33.88 -11.57
CA LEU A 66 -14.16 34.47 -10.27
C LEU A 66 -15.42 34.74 -9.44
N GLN A 67 -16.50 35.22 -10.05
CA GLN A 67 -17.76 35.43 -9.32
C GLN A 67 -18.33 34.12 -8.77
N LEU A 68 -18.30 33.09 -9.59
CA LEU A 68 -18.83 31.78 -9.21
C LEU A 68 -18.00 31.15 -8.09
N ALA A 69 -16.67 31.30 -8.17
CA ALA A 69 -15.72 30.96 -7.12
C ALA A 69 -16.01 31.68 -5.78
N LEU A 70 -16.27 32.99 -5.81
CA LEU A 70 -16.59 33.75 -4.59
C LEU A 70 -17.88 33.28 -3.93
N ASN A 71 -18.93 32.98 -4.71
CA ASN A 71 -20.19 32.46 -4.16
C ASN A 71 -19.99 31.09 -3.51
N ARG A 72 -19.22 30.20 -4.13
CA ARG A 72 -18.93 28.87 -3.57
C ARG A 72 -18.09 28.93 -2.30
N ALA A 73 -17.08 29.82 -2.27
CA ALA A 73 -16.31 30.06 -1.06
C ALA A 73 -17.21 30.52 0.09
N ALA A 74 -18.19 31.40 -0.18
CA ALA A 74 -19.19 31.79 0.82
C ALA A 74 -20.03 30.59 1.30
N ASP A 75 -20.53 29.75 0.38
CA ASP A 75 -21.33 28.57 0.73
C ASP A 75 -20.56 27.59 1.63
N GLN A 76 -19.27 27.35 1.34
CA GLN A 76 -18.38 26.49 2.15
C GLN A 76 -18.15 27.05 3.55
N ILE A 77 -17.84 28.35 3.62
CA ILE A 77 -17.62 29.05 4.90
C ILE A 77 -18.89 28.99 5.76
N GLU A 78 -20.08 29.03 5.14
CA GLU A 78 -21.36 28.99 5.84
C GLU A 78 -21.81 27.60 6.30
N ALA A 79 -21.29 26.53 5.69
CA ALA A 79 -21.57 25.16 6.11
C ALA A 79 -20.89 24.80 7.45
N VAL A 80 -19.64 25.22 7.65
CA VAL A 80 -18.84 24.93 8.86
C VAL A 80 -19.49 25.40 10.18
N PRO A 81 -20.09 26.60 10.29
CA PRO A 81 -20.78 27.04 11.48
C PRO A 81 -21.83 26.09 12.04
N GLN A 82 -22.56 25.37 11.17
CA GLN A 82 -23.58 24.43 11.62
C GLN A 82 -22.94 23.20 12.28
N ILE A 83 -21.83 22.73 11.71
CA ILE A 83 -21.06 21.59 12.22
C ILE A 83 -20.42 21.95 13.57
N LEU A 84 -19.78 23.12 13.67
CA LEU A 84 -19.21 23.61 14.93
C LEU A 84 -20.27 23.81 16.03
N THR A 85 -21.48 24.26 15.67
CA THR A 85 -22.59 24.41 16.63
C THR A 85 -23.06 23.05 17.16
N ARG A 86 -23.15 22.04 16.29
CA ARG A 86 -23.51 20.67 16.69
C ARG A 86 -22.43 20.04 17.56
N TYR A 87 -21.16 20.17 17.19
CA TYR A 87 -20.04 19.69 17.98
C TYR A 87 -19.99 20.34 19.39
N ALA A 88 -20.18 21.65 19.47
CA ALA A 88 -20.26 22.35 20.76
C ALA A 88 -21.40 21.81 21.64
N SER A 89 -22.58 21.57 21.05
CA SER A 89 -23.74 21.02 21.75
C SER A 89 -23.48 19.59 22.27
N ASP A 90 -22.80 18.76 21.49
CA ASP A 90 -22.44 17.40 21.89
C ASP A 90 -21.42 17.41 23.03
N LEU A 91 -20.40 18.28 22.97
CA LEU A 91 -19.44 18.47 24.07
C LEU A 91 -20.14 18.91 25.37
N GLU A 92 -21.08 19.87 25.31
CA GLU A 92 -21.88 20.26 26.48
C GLU A 92 -22.69 19.08 27.02
N GLY A 93 -23.25 18.25 26.14
CA GLY A 93 -23.97 17.04 26.50
C GLY A 93 -23.11 16.05 27.26
N PHE A 94 -21.89 15.80 26.77
CA PHE A 94 -20.93 14.92 27.44
C PHE A 94 -20.46 15.48 28.78
N GLN A 95 -20.11 16.77 28.85
CA GLN A 95 -19.73 17.45 30.09
C GLN A 95 -20.85 17.38 31.14
N ARG A 96 -22.10 17.62 30.74
CA ARG A 96 -23.27 17.54 31.64
C ARG A 96 -23.47 16.13 32.19
N ARG A 97 -23.32 15.10 31.34
CA ARG A 97 -23.40 13.69 31.75
C ARG A 97 -22.28 13.34 32.74
N LEU A 98 -21.04 13.76 32.47
CA LEU A 98 -19.93 13.56 33.40
C LEU A 98 -20.14 14.28 34.73
N HIS A 99 -20.62 15.52 34.72
CA HIS A 99 -20.96 16.24 35.95
C HIS A 99 -22.06 15.52 36.76
N GLY A 100 -23.06 14.94 36.09
CA GLY A 100 -24.08 14.10 36.73
C GLY A 100 -23.47 12.88 37.43
N ILE A 101 -22.60 12.15 36.73
CA ILE A 101 -21.87 10.99 37.30
C ILE A 101 -20.98 11.41 38.47
N VAL A 102 -20.29 12.55 38.37
CA VAL A 102 -19.47 13.07 39.48
C VAL A 102 -20.32 13.43 40.70
N ALA A 103 -21.50 13.99 40.50
CA ALA A 103 -22.41 14.29 41.59
C ALA A 103 -22.93 13.00 42.26
N GLU A 104 -23.25 11.97 41.48
CA GLU A 104 -23.66 10.64 41.96
C GLU A 104 -22.53 9.90 42.68
N ALA A 105 -21.31 9.95 42.15
CA ALA A 105 -20.12 9.40 42.80
C ALA A 105 -19.93 10.02 44.20
N ARG A 106 -20.12 11.34 44.33
CA ARG A 106 -20.00 12.03 45.62
C ARG A 106 -21.08 11.63 46.62
N THR A 107 -22.34 11.47 46.21
CA THR A 107 -23.42 11.02 47.13
C THR A 107 -23.21 9.58 47.59
N THR A 108 -22.43 8.81 46.83
CA THR A 108 -22.15 7.39 47.08
C THR A 108 -20.83 7.16 47.83
N GLY A 109 -20.07 8.23 48.13
CA GLY A 109 -18.80 8.18 48.84
C GLY A 109 -17.60 7.78 47.97
N ALA A 110 -17.75 7.84 46.65
CA ALA A 110 -16.69 7.69 45.67
C ALA A 110 -16.09 9.07 45.31
N GLU A 111 -14.77 9.09 45.11
CA GLU A 111 -14.02 10.25 44.65
C GLU A 111 -13.49 9.97 43.24
N ILE A 112 -13.63 10.97 42.37
CA ILE A 112 -13.11 10.93 41.00
C ILE A 112 -11.99 11.94 40.92
N ASN A 113 -10.80 11.50 40.53
CA ASN A 113 -9.66 12.40 40.35
C ASN A 113 -9.67 13.06 38.96
N ASP A 114 -8.70 13.93 38.72
CA ASP A 114 -8.60 14.72 37.47
C ASP A 114 -8.31 13.86 36.22
N THR A 115 -7.95 12.58 36.39
CA THR A 115 -7.76 11.63 35.29
C THR A 115 -9.01 10.76 35.05
N GLY A 116 -10.11 11.01 35.77
CA GLY A 116 -11.34 10.21 35.68
C GLY A 116 -11.27 8.87 36.43
N GLN A 117 -10.24 8.63 37.25
CA GLN A 117 -10.13 7.43 38.06
C GLN A 117 -11.06 7.54 39.27
N VAL A 118 -11.88 6.50 39.47
CA VAL A 118 -12.83 6.40 40.58
C VAL A 118 -12.18 5.64 41.73
N THR A 119 -12.23 6.21 42.93
CA THR A 119 -11.73 5.59 44.17
C THR A 119 -12.80 5.65 45.26
N VAL A 120 -12.82 4.67 46.17
CA VAL A 120 -13.72 4.68 47.33
C VAL A 120 -12.87 4.55 48.58
N SER A 121 -13.08 5.40 49.58
CA SER A 121 -12.30 5.35 50.81
C SER A 121 -12.53 4.03 51.57
N ALA A 122 -11.48 3.53 52.23
CA ALA A 122 -11.54 2.27 53.00
C ALA A 122 -12.62 2.29 54.09
N GLN A 123 -12.90 3.46 54.67
CA GLN A 123 -13.92 3.64 55.70
C GLN A 123 -15.36 3.54 55.13
N VAL A 124 -15.58 3.95 53.87
CA VAL A 124 -16.87 3.78 53.17
C VAL A 124 -17.06 2.33 52.74
N GLN A 125 -15.99 1.64 52.30
CA GLN A 125 -16.03 0.22 51.95
C GLN A 125 -16.35 -0.68 53.15
N GLN A 126 -15.78 -0.40 54.33
CA GLN A 126 -16.09 -1.17 55.55
C GLN A 126 -17.55 -1.07 55.97
N ASN A 127 -18.18 0.10 55.76
CA ASN A 127 -19.57 0.33 56.17
C ASN A 127 -20.60 -0.15 55.14
N ASN A 128 -20.20 -0.37 53.88
CA ASN A 128 -21.06 -0.86 52.80
C ASN A 128 -20.26 -1.69 51.79
N PRO A 129 -20.30 -3.04 51.87
CA PRO A 129 -19.46 -3.92 51.05
C PRO A 129 -19.80 -3.93 49.55
N ASP A 130 -20.98 -3.42 49.14
CA ASP A 130 -21.38 -3.34 47.72
C ASP A 130 -20.82 -2.11 46.98
N ARG A 131 -20.20 -1.16 47.71
CA ARG A 131 -19.66 0.09 47.14
C ARG A 131 -18.54 -0.09 46.10
N PRO A 132 -17.66 -1.09 46.17
CA PRO A 132 -16.66 -1.34 45.12
C PRO A 132 -17.29 -1.62 43.75
N LYS A 133 -18.39 -2.40 43.70
CA LYS A 133 -19.10 -2.67 42.43
C LYS A 133 -19.68 -1.41 41.81
N LEU A 134 -20.28 -0.55 42.65
CA LEU A 134 -20.79 0.75 42.21
C LEU A 134 -19.68 1.66 41.65
N ALA A 135 -18.48 1.63 42.24
CA ALA A 135 -17.33 2.38 41.73
C ALA A 135 -16.85 1.86 40.37
N GLU A 136 -16.90 0.54 40.14
CA GLU A 136 -16.61 -0.07 38.84
C GLU A 136 -17.65 0.34 37.78
N GLU A 137 -18.93 0.38 38.14
CA GLU A 137 -20.03 0.83 37.27
C GLU A 137 -19.85 2.31 36.87
N ILE A 138 -19.58 3.19 37.85
CA ILE A 138 -19.27 4.61 37.62
C ILE A 138 -18.05 4.75 36.69
N ALA A 139 -16.99 3.98 36.92
CA ALA A 139 -15.79 4.01 36.07
C ALA A 139 -16.09 3.54 34.64
N ALA A 140 -16.94 2.53 34.47
CA ALA A 140 -17.37 2.05 33.16
C ALA A 140 -18.22 3.09 32.42
N ASP A 141 -19.10 3.82 33.13
CA ASP A 141 -19.91 4.89 32.54
C ASP A 141 -19.06 6.07 32.08
N ILE A 142 -18.05 6.46 32.87
CA ILE A 142 -17.07 7.49 32.48
C ILE A 142 -16.34 7.08 31.20
N ARG A 143 -15.78 5.87 31.15
CA ARG A 143 -15.08 5.36 29.95
C ARG A 143 -15.97 5.41 28.71
N ARG A 144 -17.23 4.95 28.82
CA ARG A 144 -18.19 4.96 27.71
C ARG A 144 -18.47 6.38 27.20
N ILE A 145 -18.55 7.37 28.08
CA ILE A 145 -18.72 8.77 27.67
C ILE A 145 -17.48 9.29 26.95
N LEU A 146 -16.28 8.99 27.44
CA LEU A 146 -15.03 9.42 26.81
C LEU A 146 -14.82 8.78 25.43
N GLU A 147 -15.19 7.50 25.27
CA GLU A 147 -15.20 6.81 23.97
C GLU A 147 -16.18 7.48 23.00
N GLN A 148 -17.41 7.76 23.43
CA GLN A 148 -18.41 8.47 22.63
C GLN A 148 -17.96 9.88 22.23
N ALA A 149 -17.35 10.63 23.16
CA ALA A 149 -16.82 11.96 22.90
C ALA A 149 -15.66 11.93 21.91
N THR A 150 -14.75 10.96 22.05
CA THR A 150 -13.64 10.75 21.12
C THR A 150 -14.14 10.40 19.72
N GLN A 151 -15.14 9.51 19.62
CA GLN A 151 -15.73 9.18 18.32
C GLN A 151 -16.38 10.40 17.67
N ARG A 152 -17.14 11.20 18.43
CA ARG A 152 -17.76 12.41 17.89
C ARG A 152 -16.74 13.45 17.45
N ASP A 153 -15.65 13.63 18.19
CA ASP A 153 -14.56 14.53 17.82
C ASP A 153 -13.98 14.17 16.43
N VAL A 154 -13.78 12.87 16.19
CA VAL A 154 -13.36 12.34 14.89
C VAL A 154 -14.42 12.58 13.82
N ASP A 155 -15.69 12.21 14.08
CA ASP A 155 -16.80 12.38 13.13
C ASP A 155 -16.91 13.84 12.65
N TYR A 156 -16.91 14.81 13.59
CA TYR A 156 -17.03 16.22 13.25
C TYR A 156 -15.80 16.79 12.55
N SER A 157 -14.60 16.28 12.88
CA SER A 157 -13.38 16.65 12.15
C SER A 157 -13.45 16.24 10.68
N VAL A 158 -14.07 15.09 10.40
CA VAL A 158 -14.36 14.64 9.02
C VAL A 158 -15.44 15.50 8.38
N GLU A 159 -16.56 15.75 9.06
CA GLU A 159 -17.64 16.58 8.51
C GLU A 159 -17.16 18.01 8.16
N ILE A 160 -16.31 18.64 8.99
CA ILE A 160 -15.73 19.96 8.70
C ILE A 160 -14.84 19.90 7.46
N ARG A 161 -14.03 18.84 7.35
CA ARG A 161 -13.16 18.63 6.18
C ARG A 161 -14.00 18.45 4.92
N ASP A 162 -15.12 17.75 5.00
CA ASP A 162 -16.04 17.53 3.88
C ASP A 162 -16.79 18.80 3.47
N ALA A 163 -17.28 19.58 4.43
CA ALA A 163 -17.96 20.85 4.16
C ALA A 163 -17.06 21.88 3.45
N LEU A 164 -15.75 21.76 3.60
CA LEU A 164 -14.75 22.60 2.95
C LEU A 164 -14.21 21.99 1.65
N ALA A 165 -14.68 20.81 1.24
CA ALA A 165 -14.06 20.03 0.16
C ALA A 165 -14.59 20.32 -1.26
N ASP A 166 -15.73 20.99 -1.45
CA ASP A 166 -16.34 21.04 -2.79
C ASP A 166 -15.63 21.96 -3.82
N GLU A 167 -15.82 21.58 -5.07
CA GLU A 167 -15.10 21.79 -6.31
C GLU A 167 -15.20 23.22 -6.88
N THR A 168 -14.43 23.61 -7.89
CA THR A 168 -14.74 24.66 -8.87
C THR A 168 -14.38 26.13 -8.54
N LEU A 169 -13.31 26.33 -7.76
CA LEU A 169 -12.35 27.43 -8.00
C LEU A 169 -11.31 26.91 -9.01
N ASP A 170 -11.24 27.51 -10.20
CA ASP A 170 -10.49 26.99 -11.35
C ASP A 170 -8.96 27.17 -11.28
N ALA A 171 -8.40 26.52 -10.26
CA ALA A 171 -7.07 25.90 -10.23
C ALA A 171 -7.28 24.36 -10.15
N HIS A 172 -8.29 23.84 -10.87
CA HIS A 172 -9.19 22.80 -10.38
C HIS A 172 -8.85 21.32 -10.62
N ASP A 173 -7.76 20.96 -11.30
CA ASP A 173 -7.61 19.54 -11.68
C ASP A 173 -6.75 18.70 -10.70
N VAL A 174 -5.94 19.35 -9.85
CA VAL A 174 -4.94 18.64 -9.03
C VAL A 174 -5.40 18.49 -7.57
N GLY A 175 -6.16 19.45 -7.03
CA GLY A 175 -6.49 19.49 -5.60
C GLY A 175 -7.70 18.65 -5.16
N THR A 176 -8.58 18.23 -6.05
CA THR A 176 -9.77 17.42 -5.75
C THR A 176 -9.50 15.94 -5.88
N GLN A 177 -8.84 15.52 -6.96
CA GLN A 177 -8.27 14.16 -7.07
C GLN A 177 -7.38 13.84 -5.87
N TYR A 178 -6.53 14.78 -5.45
CA TYR A 178 -5.71 14.69 -4.24
C TYR A 178 -6.53 14.47 -2.96
N ARG A 179 -7.63 15.20 -2.79
CA ARG A 179 -8.45 15.16 -1.56
C ARG A 179 -9.33 13.91 -1.50
N ASP A 180 -9.85 13.45 -2.63
CA ASP A 180 -10.65 12.23 -2.71
C ASP A 180 -9.78 10.99 -2.54
N ALA A 181 -8.58 10.96 -3.14
CA ALA A 181 -7.57 9.93 -2.94
C ALA A 181 -7.23 9.73 -1.45
N ILE A 182 -7.02 10.80 -0.68
CA ILE A 182 -6.73 10.69 0.77
C ILE A 182 -7.96 10.19 1.56
N LYS A 183 -9.17 10.62 1.20
CA LYS A 183 -10.40 10.14 1.87
C LYS A 183 -10.60 8.65 1.62
N ASP A 184 -10.44 8.23 0.38
CA ASP A 184 -10.54 6.84 -0.04
C ASP A 184 -9.45 6.00 0.62
N ALA A 185 -8.23 6.53 0.74
CA ALA A 185 -7.13 5.88 1.44
C ALA A 185 -7.45 5.64 2.92
N HIS A 186 -7.96 6.64 3.63
CA HIS A 186 -8.37 6.46 5.04
C HIS A 186 -9.54 5.47 5.17
N ARG A 187 -10.46 5.45 4.20
CA ARG A 187 -11.56 4.48 4.18
C ARG A 187 -11.02 3.07 3.96
N ALA A 188 -10.13 2.88 2.99
CA ALA A 188 -9.47 1.61 2.73
C ALA A 188 -8.67 1.12 3.94
N ALA A 189 -7.91 1.99 4.60
CA ALA A 189 -7.17 1.67 5.83
C ALA A 189 -8.11 1.13 6.93
N ARG A 190 -9.23 1.80 7.19
CA ARG A 190 -10.22 1.33 8.18
C ARG A 190 -10.83 -0.03 7.82
N LEU A 191 -11.09 -0.28 6.53
CA LEU A 191 -11.60 -1.59 6.08
C LEU A 191 -10.56 -2.70 6.28
N LEU A 192 -9.27 -2.40 6.07
CA LEU A 192 -8.15 -3.32 6.31
C LEU A 192 -7.90 -3.58 7.80
N GLU A 193 -8.14 -2.58 8.67
CA GLU A 193 -7.99 -2.68 10.13
C GLU A 193 -9.17 -3.38 10.80
N ALA A 194 -10.40 -3.18 10.32
CA ALA A 194 -11.62 -3.70 10.96
C ALA A 194 -11.73 -5.24 10.99
N GLY A 195 -10.89 -5.95 10.22
CA GLY A 195 -10.70 -7.41 10.32
C GLY A 195 -11.83 -8.31 9.83
N SER A 196 -13.03 -7.79 9.56
CA SER A 196 -14.18 -8.53 9.01
C SER A 196 -14.38 -8.24 7.53
N LEU A 197 -13.52 -8.80 6.69
CA LEU A 197 -13.49 -8.51 5.25
C LEU A 197 -14.65 -9.16 4.46
N ASN A 198 -15.36 -10.14 5.03
CA ASN A 198 -16.47 -10.83 4.35
C ASN A 198 -17.63 -9.91 3.95
N ASP A 199 -17.90 -8.84 4.71
CA ASP A 199 -18.96 -7.87 4.41
C ASP A 199 -18.43 -6.59 3.73
N MET A 200 -17.10 -6.48 3.57
CA MET A 200 -16.41 -5.24 3.22
C MET A 200 -15.50 -5.34 1.99
N SER A 201 -15.21 -6.55 1.51
CA SER A 201 -14.29 -6.79 0.39
C SER A 201 -14.68 -6.03 -0.88
N GLY A 202 -15.99 -5.93 -1.18
CA GLY A 202 -16.43 -5.28 -2.42
C GLY A 202 -16.19 -3.77 -2.41
N GLN A 203 -16.31 -3.14 -1.24
CA GLN A 203 -16.01 -1.72 -1.09
C GLN A 203 -14.50 -1.48 -1.12
N LEU A 204 -13.72 -2.30 -0.42
CA LEU A 204 -12.27 -2.21 -0.41
C LEU A 204 -11.69 -2.37 -1.83
N LEU A 205 -12.15 -3.39 -2.57
CA LEU A 205 -11.71 -3.63 -3.92
C LEU A 205 -12.08 -2.49 -4.88
N THR A 206 -13.24 -1.86 -4.69
CA THR A 206 -13.63 -0.70 -5.51
C THR A 206 -12.68 0.47 -5.26
N LEU A 207 -12.43 0.82 -3.99
CA LEU A 207 -11.51 1.90 -3.61
C LEU A 207 -10.11 1.66 -4.17
N LEU A 208 -9.61 0.42 -4.05
CA LEU A 208 -8.29 0.05 -4.55
C LEU A 208 -8.21 0.10 -6.08
N ARG A 209 -9.21 -0.40 -6.82
CA ARG A 209 -9.20 -0.33 -8.29
C ARG A 209 -9.25 1.09 -8.82
N GLU A 210 -9.96 1.98 -8.13
CA GLU A 210 -10.09 3.37 -8.53
C GLU A 210 -8.81 4.17 -8.23
N ASN A 211 -7.99 3.73 -7.26
CA ASN A 211 -6.93 4.56 -6.71
C ASN A 211 -5.55 3.88 -6.53
N ALA A 212 -5.34 2.60 -6.84
CA ALA A 212 -4.07 1.91 -6.57
C ALA A 212 -2.88 2.53 -7.31
N ASP A 213 -3.11 3.09 -8.50
CA ASP A 213 -2.10 3.78 -9.30
C ASP A 213 -2.02 5.29 -8.98
N ASN A 214 -2.72 5.76 -7.94
CA ASN A 214 -2.72 7.15 -7.49
C ASN A 214 -1.70 7.30 -6.32
N PRO A 215 -0.63 8.09 -6.49
CA PRO A 215 0.44 8.20 -5.48
C PRO A 215 -0.02 8.80 -4.15
N GLU A 216 -0.96 9.74 -4.18
CA GLU A 216 -1.54 10.34 -2.99
C GLU A 216 -2.32 9.32 -2.15
N PHE A 217 -3.19 8.55 -2.81
CA PHE A 217 -3.96 7.48 -2.17
C PHE A 217 -3.02 6.44 -1.58
N ALA A 218 -2.06 5.98 -2.38
CA ALA A 218 -1.09 4.96 -2.00
C ALA A 218 -0.30 5.41 -0.76
N ALA A 219 0.37 6.56 -0.81
CA ALA A 219 1.14 7.07 0.32
C ALA A 219 0.28 7.31 1.57
N ALA A 220 -0.92 7.88 1.42
CA ALA A 220 -1.82 8.12 2.54
C ALA A 220 -2.32 6.81 3.18
N LEU A 221 -2.61 5.79 2.37
CA LEU A 221 -3.07 4.47 2.82
C LEU A 221 -2.01 3.81 3.70
N PHE A 222 -0.77 3.71 3.21
CA PHE A 222 0.30 3.03 3.94
C PHE A 222 0.88 3.88 5.08
N THR A 223 0.82 5.21 5.00
CA THR A 223 1.11 6.09 6.15
C THR A 223 0.08 5.88 7.26
N GLN A 224 -1.21 5.79 6.92
CA GLN A 224 -2.28 5.58 7.91
C GLN A 224 -2.19 4.21 8.57
N LEU A 225 -1.87 3.15 7.82
CA LEU A 225 -1.68 1.81 8.36
C LEU A 225 -0.40 1.71 9.21
N GLY A 226 0.68 2.37 8.79
CA GLY A 226 2.01 2.13 9.34
C GLY A 226 2.63 0.81 8.86
N GLY A 227 3.93 0.61 9.11
CA GLY A 227 4.66 -0.57 8.64
C GLY A 227 4.09 -1.88 9.18
N ASN A 228 3.89 -1.96 10.50
CA ASN A 228 3.37 -3.16 11.16
C ASN A 228 1.95 -3.53 10.67
N SER A 229 1.01 -2.59 10.74
CA SER A 229 -0.39 -2.87 10.37
C SER A 229 -0.57 -3.14 8.89
N THR A 230 0.34 -2.65 8.03
CA THR A 230 0.38 -3.03 6.60
C THR A 230 0.60 -4.53 6.44
N VAL A 231 1.64 -5.06 7.11
CA VAL A 231 1.97 -6.49 7.04
C VAL A 231 0.85 -7.32 7.68
N GLU A 232 0.30 -6.90 8.83
CA GLU A 232 -0.86 -7.57 9.45
C GLU A 232 -2.10 -7.59 8.54
N ALA A 233 -2.38 -6.50 7.82
CA ALA A 233 -3.51 -6.42 6.90
C ALA A 233 -3.34 -7.40 5.73
N LEU A 234 -2.15 -7.46 5.14
CA LEU A 234 -1.83 -8.41 4.08
C LEU A 234 -1.96 -9.86 4.58
N GLN A 235 -1.53 -10.13 5.81
CA GLN A 235 -1.65 -11.47 6.42
C GLN A 235 -3.11 -11.87 6.60
N ARG A 236 -3.95 -10.98 7.13
CA ARG A 236 -5.39 -11.24 7.28
C ARG A 236 -6.02 -11.59 5.93
N LEU A 237 -5.68 -10.86 4.87
CA LEU A 237 -6.15 -11.13 3.51
C LEU A 237 -5.70 -12.51 3.02
N ALA A 238 -4.43 -12.84 3.20
CA ALA A 238 -3.87 -14.13 2.81
C ALA A 238 -4.54 -15.31 3.55
N MET A 239 -4.78 -15.18 4.86
CA MET A 239 -5.47 -16.20 5.65
C MET A 239 -6.93 -16.38 5.23
N LEU A 240 -7.66 -15.30 4.94
CA LEU A 240 -9.04 -15.36 4.46
C LEU A 240 -9.16 -16.07 3.12
N ARG A 241 -8.21 -15.82 2.21
CA ARG A 241 -8.12 -16.51 0.92
C ARG A 241 -7.96 -18.01 1.12
N GLY A 242 -7.06 -18.43 2.03
CA GLY A 242 -6.85 -19.84 2.35
C GLY A 242 -8.10 -20.55 2.90
N MET A 243 -8.92 -19.85 3.69
CA MET A 243 -10.14 -20.41 4.29
C MET A 243 -11.32 -20.55 3.31
N ASP A 244 -11.53 -19.58 2.41
CA ASP A 244 -12.69 -19.57 1.50
C ASP A 244 -12.65 -20.67 0.42
N GLU A 245 -11.46 -20.97 -0.13
CA GLU A 245 -11.32 -22.06 -1.12
C GLU A 245 -11.60 -23.46 -0.53
N GLY A 246 -11.52 -23.62 0.80
CA GLY A 246 -11.96 -24.82 1.49
C GLY A 246 -13.48 -25.04 1.41
N ILE A 247 -14.25 -23.95 1.27
CA ILE A 247 -15.72 -23.90 1.27
C ILE A 247 -16.29 -23.71 -0.15
N ALA A 248 -15.58 -23.01 -1.04
CA ALA A 248 -16.03 -22.65 -2.39
C ALA A 248 -16.24 -23.83 -3.38
N ARG A 249 -16.00 -25.09 -2.97
CA ARG A 249 -16.38 -26.28 -3.76
C ARG A 249 -17.90 -26.46 -3.93
N SER A 250 -18.74 -25.59 -3.35
CA SER A 250 -20.21 -25.71 -3.36
C SER A 250 -21.00 -24.68 -4.20
N GLY A 251 -20.37 -23.99 -5.16
CA GLY A 251 -21.05 -23.53 -6.38
C GLY A 251 -21.48 -22.05 -6.53
N ALA A 252 -21.30 -21.56 -7.77
CA ALA A 252 -21.95 -20.45 -8.48
C ALA A 252 -21.99 -19.03 -7.84
N GLY A 253 -20.89 -18.29 -8.02
CA GLY A 253 -20.69 -16.83 -7.89
C GLY A 253 -19.23 -16.49 -8.26
N ARG A 254 -18.84 -15.21 -8.46
CA ARG A 254 -17.40 -14.85 -8.34
C ARG A 254 -16.97 -15.35 -6.97
N SER A 255 -15.95 -16.21 -6.90
CA SER A 255 -15.56 -16.76 -5.61
C SER A 255 -15.00 -15.62 -4.77
N GLN A 256 -15.21 -15.64 -3.46
CA GLN A 256 -14.62 -14.64 -2.57
C GLN A 256 -13.08 -14.71 -2.66
N ALA A 257 -12.51 -15.88 -2.99
CA ALA A 257 -11.13 -16.04 -3.42
C ALA A 257 -10.71 -15.14 -4.61
N ASP A 258 -11.49 -15.05 -5.69
CA ASP A 258 -11.19 -14.16 -6.83
C ASP A 258 -11.17 -12.69 -6.42
N GLU A 259 -12.05 -12.31 -5.49
CA GLU A 259 -12.13 -10.95 -4.98
C GLU A 259 -10.94 -10.60 -4.09
N LEU A 260 -10.53 -11.53 -3.23
CA LEU A 260 -9.35 -11.41 -2.40
C LEU A 260 -8.06 -11.36 -3.23
N ASP A 261 -7.97 -12.14 -4.31
CA ASP A 261 -6.84 -12.08 -5.26
C ASP A 261 -6.76 -10.73 -5.95
N ALA A 262 -7.90 -10.16 -6.34
CA ALA A 262 -7.95 -8.83 -6.91
C ALA A 262 -7.53 -7.76 -5.88
N ILE A 263 -8.00 -7.87 -4.63
CA ILE A 263 -7.59 -6.96 -3.55
C ILE A 263 -6.07 -7.04 -3.32
N HIS A 264 -5.52 -8.25 -3.27
CA HIS A 264 -4.09 -8.47 -3.09
C HIS A 264 -3.26 -7.88 -4.23
N THR A 265 -3.75 -8.01 -5.47
CA THR A 265 -3.12 -7.43 -6.66
C THR A 265 -3.10 -5.91 -6.61
N GLU A 266 -4.25 -5.27 -6.33
CA GLU A 266 -4.32 -3.81 -6.28
C GLU A 266 -3.56 -3.22 -5.08
N LEU A 267 -3.53 -3.93 -3.93
CA LEU A 267 -2.68 -3.52 -2.81
C LEU A 267 -1.18 -3.58 -3.13
N GLY A 268 -0.75 -4.55 -3.94
CA GLY A 268 0.64 -4.60 -4.39
C GLY A 268 1.03 -3.41 -5.26
N LYS A 269 0.15 -3.01 -6.18
CA LYS A 269 0.39 -1.82 -7.01
C LYS A 269 0.43 -0.56 -6.14
N ALA A 270 -0.53 -0.42 -5.23
CA ALA A 270 -0.55 0.69 -4.30
C ALA A 270 0.71 0.72 -3.42
N LEU A 271 1.18 -0.44 -2.93
CA LEU A 271 2.40 -0.50 -2.10
C LEU A 271 3.64 -0.11 -2.92
N ALA A 272 3.74 -0.60 -4.17
CA ALA A 272 4.80 -0.21 -5.08
C ALA A 272 4.81 1.30 -5.32
N MET A 273 3.64 1.89 -5.59
CA MET A 273 3.48 3.33 -5.77
C MET A 273 3.84 4.12 -4.50
N ALA A 274 3.43 3.65 -3.32
CA ALA A 274 3.69 4.32 -2.05
C ALA A 274 5.16 4.29 -1.64
N THR A 275 5.93 3.29 -2.09
CA THR A 275 7.33 3.08 -1.73
C THR A 275 8.29 3.57 -2.81
N ASP A 276 7.78 4.21 -3.86
CA ASP A 276 8.58 4.80 -4.92
C ASP A 276 9.11 6.19 -4.50
N PRO A 277 10.44 6.36 -4.29
CA PRO A 277 11.00 7.65 -3.91
C PRO A 277 10.88 8.72 -5.01
N ASP A 278 10.67 8.32 -6.27
CA ASP A 278 10.41 9.24 -7.38
C ASP A 278 8.96 9.74 -7.41
N SER A 279 8.07 9.10 -6.64
CA SER A 279 6.71 9.58 -6.45
C SER A 279 6.69 10.87 -5.63
N THR A 280 5.82 11.80 -6.03
CA THR A 280 5.58 13.06 -5.28
C THR A 280 5.04 12.79 -3.88
N PHE A 281 4.34 11.66 -3.71
CA PHE A 281 3.81 11.20 -2.43
C PHE A 281 4.29 9.78 -2.21
N HIS A 282 5.10 9.59 -1.18
CA HIS A 282 5.63 8.28 -0.78
C HIS A 282 5.69 8.19 0.75
N VAL A 283 5.72 6.95 1.25
CA VAL A 283 6.09 6.68 2.64
C VAL A 283 7.59 6.91 2.81
N ASP A 284 8.01 7.38 3.99
CA ASP A 284 9.43 7.58 4.26
C ASP A 284 10.18 6.23 4.17
N MET A 285 11.10 6.14 3.21
CA MET A 285 11.94 4.97 2.95
C MET A 285 13.37 5.13 3.48
N SER A 286 13.68 6.24 4.16
CA SER A 286 15.01 6.48 4.69
C SER A 286 15.42 5.45 5.76
N ALA A 287 16.73 5.31 5.99
CA ALA A 287 17.26 4.37 6.98
C ALA A 287 16.76 4.60 8.42
N ASP A 288 16.34 5.84 8.74
CA ASP A 288 15.80 6.22 10.05
C ASP A 288 14.25 6.14 10.09
N SER A 289 13.61 5.70 9.01
CA SER A 289 12.15 5.59 8.91
C SER A 289 11.59 4.57 9.89
N GLN A 290 10.69 5.03 10.76
CA GLN A 290 9.93 4.15 11.64
C GLN A 290 9.01 3.21 10.85
N TRP A 291 8.43 3.70 9.74
CA TRP A 291 7.54 2.89 8.91
C TRP A 291 8.28 1.68 8.34
N LEU A 292 9.47 1.91 7.76
CA LEU A 292 10.27 0.85 7.16
C LEU A 292 10.82 -0.10 8.22
N HIS A 293 11.27 0.42 9.36
CA HIS A 293 11.69 -0.39 10.49
C HIS A 293 10.58 -1.36 10.94
N ASP A 294 9.36 -0.84 11.14
CA ASP A 294 8.23 -1.64 11.60
C ASP A 294 7.74 -2.63 10.54
N PHE A 295 7.78 -2.24 9.26
CA PHE A 295 7.46 -3.11 8.13
C PHE A 295 8.41 -4.33 8.09
N ARG A 296 9.72 -4.09 8.23
CA ARG A 296 10.74 -5.16 8.26
C ARG A 296 10.62 -6.06 9.48
N ALA A 297 10.38 -5.47 10.65
CA ALA A 297 10.15 -6.22 11.87
C ALA A 297 8.95 -7.16 11.72
N ALA A 298 7.81 -6.63 11.25
CA ALA A 298 6.61 -7.41 11.00
C ALA A 298 6.78 -8.45 9.87
N GLY A 299 7.64 -8.17 8.88
CA GLY A 299 8.02 -9.14 7.85
C GLY A 299 8.72 -10.38 8.42
N LYS A 300 9.55 -10.20 9.46
CA LYS A 300 10.28 -11.29 10.13
C LYS A 300 9.40 -12.07 11.11
N ASP A 301 8.35 -11.44 11.62
CA ASP A 301 7.47 -12.05 12.60
C ASP A 301 6.67 -13.21 11.97
N THR A 302 6.39 -14.22 12.81
CA THR A 302 5.57 -15.39 12.45
C THR A 302 4.17 -15.25 13.01
N PHE A 303 3.18 -15.57 12.19
CA PHE A 303 1.76 -15.43 12.51
C PHE A 303 1.03 -16.74 12.22
N GLY A 304 -0.09 -16.97 12.90
CA GLY A 304 -0.74 -18.29 12.89
C GLY A 304 -0.07 -19.26 13.86
N GLY A 305 -0.20 -20.57 13.63
CA GLY A 305 0.19 -21.59 14.60
C GLY A 305 -0.97 -21.99 15.51
N SER A 306 -2.00 -22.60 14.93
CA SER A 306 -3.00 -23.35 15.68
C SER A 306 -2.79 -24.86 15.48
N ALA A 307 -3.55 -25.72 16.15
CA ALA A 307 -3.49 -27.16 15.90
C ALA A 307 -3.86 -27.56 14.45
N VAL A 308 -4.32 -26.61 13.62
CA VAL A 308 -4.86 -26.83 12.27
C VAL A 308 -4.15 -25.98 11.19
N THR A 309 -3.30 -25.02 11.58
CA THR A 309 -2.65 -24.12 10.62
C THR A 309 -1.19 -23.90 10.97
N ASP A 310 -0.30 -24.17 10.01
CA ASP A 310 1.12 -23.91 10.15
C ASP A 310 1.42 -22.39 10.25
N PRO A 311 2.45 -22.00 11.03
CA PRO A 311 2.86 -20.61 11.14
C PRO A 311 3.44 -20.08 9.82
N VAL A 312 3.09 -18.86 9.45
CA VAL A 312 3.58 -18.18 8.24
C VAL A 312 4.28 -16.89 8.64
N THR A 313 5.42 -16.60 8.03
CA THR A 313 6.14 -15.34 8.23
C THR A 313 5.46 -14.18 7.51
N GLY A 314 5.65 -12.95 7.98
CA GLY A 314 5.21 -11.77 7.25
C GLY A 314 5.82 -11.67 5.85
N TYR A 315 7.07 -12.09 5.67
CA TYR A 315 7.73 -12.08 4.37
C TYR A 315 7.11 -13.05 3.37
N GLN A 316 6.69 -14.25 3.78
CA GLN A 316 5.92 -15.16 2.92
C GLN A 316 4.67 -14.47 2.34
N VAL A 317 3.99 -13.64 3.13
CA VAL A 317 2.84 -12.87 2.65
C VAL A 317 3.26 -11.74 1.73
N ILE A 318 4.29 -10.97 2.11
CA ILE A 318 4.84 -9.88 1.29
C ILE A 318 5.29 -10.41 -0.08
N GLY A 319 5.90 -11.60 -0.15
CA GLY A 319 6.33 -12.23 -1.41
C GLY A 319 5.21 -12.34 -2.44
N GLY A 320 3.99 -12.69 -2.01
CA GLY A 320 2.84 -12.72 -2.91
C GLY A 320 2.43 -11.34 -3.45
N VAL A 321 2.70 -10.26 -2.70
CA VAL A 321 2.43 -8.88 -3.07
C VAL A 321 3.51 -8.33 -4.00
N LEU A 322 4.78 -8.70 -3.79
CA LEU A 322 5.91 -8.29 -4.61
C LEU A 322 5.74 -8.65 -6.10
N ARG A 323 5.01 -9.74 -6.38
CA ARG A 323 4.65 -10.15 -7.74
C ARG A 323 3.78 -9.10 -8.47
N ASN A 324 3.07 -8.27 -7.73
CA ASN A 324 2.00 -7.40 -8.23
C ASN A 324 2.36 -5.92 -8.10
N GLY A 325 3.42 -5.48 -8.77
CA GLY A 325 3.80 -4.07 -8.83
C GLY A 325 5.13 -3.87 -9.54
N THR A 326 5.53 -2.61 -9.70
CA THR A 326 6.89 -2.21 -10.10
C THR A 326 7.49 -1.43 -8.94
N PHE A 327 8.17 -2.14 -8.05
CA PHE A 327 8.73 -1.55 -6.83
C PHE A 327 10.02 -0.80 -7.15
N SER A 328 10.30 0.24 -6.36
CA SER A 328 11.56 0.98 -6.43
C SER A 328 12.76 0.13 -6.03
N GLU A 329 13.93 0.51 -6.54
CA GLU A 329 15.21 -0.11 -6.18
C GLU A 329 15.46 -0.03 -4.67
N GLU A 330 15.26 1.15 -4.06
CA GLU A 330 15.44 1.36 -2.62
C GLU A 330 14.57 0.44 -1.75
N PHE A 331 13.30 0.23 -2.13
CA PHE A 331 12.43 -0.70 -1.42
C PHE A 331 12.88 -2.16 -1.61
N LEU A 332 13.22 -2.55 -2.84
CA LEU A 332 13.65 -3.91 -3.15
C LEU A 332 14.98 -4.26 -2.48
N ASP A 333 15.94 -3.35 -2.40
CA ASP A 333 17.23 -3.57 -1.73
C ASP A 333 17.01 -3.91 -0.26
N VAL A 334 16.22 -3.11 0.44
CA VAL A 334 15.97 -3.29 1.87
C VAL A 334 15.23 -4.61 2.17
N VAL A 335 14.22 -4.93 1.36
CA VAL A 335 13.42 -6.15 1.57
C VAL A 335 14.18 -7.40 1.13
N SER A 336 14.92 -7.33 0.02
CA SER A 336 15.69 -8.46 -0.52
C SER A 336 16.82 -8.88 0.41
N ASP A 337 17.58 -7.93 0.94
CA ASP A 337 18.66 -8.18 1.90
C ASP A 337 18.13 -8.87 3.16
N ASP A 338 16.99 -8.42 3.67
CA ASP A 338 16.39 -9.02 4.85
C ASP A 338 15.86 -10.42 4.61
N MET A 339 15.14 -10.65 3.50
CA MET A 339 14.64 -11.98 3.12
C MET A 339 15.79 -12.97 2.90
N TYR A 340 16.82 -12.55 2.16
CA TYR A 340 18.01 -13.36 1.91
C TYR A 340 18.78 -13.65 3.19
N ALA A 341 19.01 -12.65 4.05
CA ALA A 341 19.71 -12.85 5.32
C ALA A 341 18.92 -13.75 6.30
N MET A 342 17.59 -13.70 6.25
CA MET A 342 16.72 -14.57 7.04
C MET A 342 16.88 -16.03 6.61
N GLU A 343 16.82 -16.30 5.31
CA GLU A 343 16.97 -17.67 4.79
C GLU A 343 18.41 -18.20 4.89
N GLN A 344 19.42 -17.37 4.69
CA GLN A 344 20.83 -17.77 4.90
C GLN A 344 21.08 -18.25 6.34
N ARG A 345 20.37 -17.69 7.32
CA ARG A 345 20.48 -18.10 8.73
C ARG A 345 19.71 -19.38 9.01
N ASP A 346 18.59 -19.57 8.34
CA ASP A 346 17.72 -20.73 8.46
C ASP A 346 17.11 -21.07 7.09
N PRO A 347 17.73 -21.99 6.33
CA PRO A 347 17.28 -22.34 4.98
C PRO A 347 15.86 -22.92 4.91
N ASP A 348 15.32 -23.36 6.05
CA ASP A 348 13.99 -23.96 6.13
C ASP A 348 12.94 -22.95 6.65
N VAL A 349 13.32 -21.69 6.92
CA VAL A 349 12.47 -20.66 7.54
C VAL A 349 11.18 -20.38 6.76
N PHE A 350 11.19 -20.60 5.44
CA PHE A 350 10.03 -20.40 4.56
C PHE A 350 9.31 -21.71 4.18
N GLN A 351 9.77 -22.89 4.59
CA GLN A 351 9.14 -24.17 4.18
C GLN A 351 7.75 -24.43 4.77
N VAL A 352 7.28 -23.60 5.71
CA VAL A 352 6.27 -23.97 6.71
C VAL A 352 4.83 -23.51 6.37
N ALA A 353 4.40 -23.56 5.11
CA ALA A 353 3.04 -23.11 4.78
C ALA A 353 2.33 -23.96 3.72
N THR A 354 2.19 -25.28 3.94
CA THR A 354 1.43 -26.12 3.00
C THR A 354 -0.07 -25.82 3.01
N ASP A 355 -0.60 -25.33 4.15
CA ASP A 355 -2.04 -25.16 4.35
C ASP A 355 -2.51 -23.70 4.22
N ALA A 356 -1.62 -22.72 4.32
CA ALA A 356 -1.99 -21.30 4.36
C ALA A 356 -2.17 -20.65 2.97
N LYS A 357 -1.88 -21.36 1.87
CA LYS A 357 -1.92 -20.83 0.47
C LYS A 357 -1.28 -19.43 0.32
N VAL A 358 -0.26 -19.21 1.13
CA VAL A 358 0.68 -18.11 1.00
C VAL A 358 1.78 -18.58 0.04
N ASP A 359 2.47 -17.65 -0.61
CA ASP A 359 3.65 -18.00 -1.39
C ASP A 359 4.61 -18.80 -0.48
N PRO A 360 4.83 -20.10 -0.74
CA PRO A 360 5.68 -20.91 0.13
C PRO A 360 7.12 -20.40 0.09
N ASN A 361 7.46 -19.56 -0.89
CA ASN A 361 8.79 -19.05 -1.10
C ASN A 361 8.73 -17.55 -1.44
N PRO A 362 8.92 -16.64 -0.46
CA PRO A 362 8.84 -15.21 -0.71
C PRO A 362 9.91 -14.68 -1.65
N LEU A 363 11.04 -15.38 -1.75
CA LEU A 363 12.11 -15.03 -2.67
C LEU A 363 11.71 -15.29 -4.13
N ASP A 364 10.75 -16.18 -4.43
CA ASP A 364 10.22 -16.31 -5.79
C ASP A 364 9.44 -15.06 -6.19
N GLY A 365 8.61 -14.53 -5.27
CA GLY A 365 7.94 -13.25 -5.46
C GLY A 365 8.91 -12.08 -5.62
N LEU A 366 10.02 -12.11 -4.90
CA LEU A 366 11.11 -11.15 -5.05
C LEU A 366 11.79 -11.27 -6.44
N MET A 367 12.06 -12.49 -6.92
CA MET A 367 12.65 -12.67 -8.25
C MET A 367 11.73 -12.15 -9.37
N VAL A 368 10.42 -12.32 -9.24
CA VAL A 368 9.44 -11.70 -10.15
C VAL A 368 9.49 -10.17 -10.09
N ALA A 369 9.74 -9.59 -8.91
CA ALA A 369 9.92 -8.15 -8.79
C ALA A 369 11.22 -7.67 -9.47
N PHE A 370 12.32 -8.42 -9.32
CA PHE A 370 13.59 -8.15 -10.00
C PHE A 370 13.54 -8.30 -11.51
N GLU A 371 12.78 -9.26 -12.04
CA GLU A 371 12.52 -9.37 -13.49
C GLU A 371 11.98 -8.04 -14.07
N LYS A 372 11.14 -7.34 -13.30
CA LYS A 372 10.54 -6.06 -13.68
C LYS A 372 11.42 -4.86 -13.37
N ASN A 373 12.49 -5.03 -12.59
CA ASN A 373 13.41 -3.98 -12.19
C ASN A 373 14.88 -4.39 -12.43
N PRO A 374 15.38 -4.24 -13.69
CA PRO A 374 16.74 -4.62 -14.08
C PRO A 374 17.85 -3.99 -13.24
N ALA A 375 17.68 -2.73 -12.79
CA ALA A 375 18.67 -2.02 -12.00
C ALA A 375 18.82 -2.66 -10.61
N ALA A 376 17.69 -2.84 -9.91
CA ALA A 376 17.66 -3.52 -8.62
C ALA A 376 18.17 -4.97 -8.70
N ALA A 377 17.82 -5.69 -9.77
CA ALA A 377 18.32 -7.04 -10.01
C ALA A 377 19.86 -7.05 -10.18
N THR A 378 20.40 -6.08 -10.94
CA THR A 378 21.84 -5.92 -11.14
C THR A 378 22.54 -5.62 -9.82
N ASP A 379 22.02 -4.69 -9.04
CA ASP A 379 22.62 -4.31 -7.76
C ASP A 379 22.60 -5.50 -6.78
N PHE A 380 21.44 -6.14 -6.61
CA PHE A 380 21.26 -7.31 -5.76
C PHE A 380 22.28 -8.42 -6.04
N PHE A 381 22.47 -8.82 -7.31
CA PHE A 381 23.40 -9.89 -7.67
C PHE A 381 24.87 -9.46 -7.72
N SER A 382 25.15 -8.19 -8.02
CA SER A 382 26.53 -7.72 -8.16
C SER A 382 27.22 -7.38 -6.83
N GLN A 383 26.44 -6.95 -5.82
CA GLN A 383 26.98 -6.69 -4.48
C GLN A 383 27.54 -7.96 -3.83
N HIS A 384 26.89 -9.10 -4.09
CA HIS A 384 27.18 -10.39 -3.48
C HIS A 384 27.07 -11.50 -4.54
N PRO A 385 28.14 -11.76 -5.31
CA PRO A 385 28.12 -12.76 -6.39
C PRO A 385 27.70 -14.17 -5.94
N GLU A 386 27.93 -14.51 -4.67
CA GLU A 386 27.47 -15.75 -4.05
C GLU A 386 25.94 -15.92 -4.04
N ARG A 387 25.18 -14.83 -4.18
CA ARG A 387 23.71 -14.87 -4.31
C ARG A 387 23.29 -15.58 -5.59
N ILE A 388 24.07 -15.47 -6.67
CA ILE A 388 23.77 -16.13 -7.95
C ILE A 388 23.78 -17.65 -7.74
N ASP A 389 24.90 -18.17 -7.21
CA ASP A 389 25.07 -19.60 -6.95
C ASP A 389 23.99 -20.11 -6.01
N TYR A 390 23.77 -19.37 -4.91
CA TYR A 390 22.76 -19.72 -3.92
C TYR A 390 21.35 -19.81 -4.53
N MET A 391 20.91 -18.79 -5.27
CA MET A 391 19.56 -18.76 -5.84
C MET A 391 19.36 -19.85 -6.90
N LEU A 392 20.40 -20.19 -7.66
CA LEU A 392 20.36 -21.27 -8.64
C LEU A 392 20.31 -22.66 -7.98
N ASP A 393 21.00 -22.85 -6.86
CA ASP A 393 21.09 -24.14 -6.15
C ASP A 393 19.90 -24.44 -5.23
N ARG A 394 19.27 -23.38 -4.72
CA ARG A 394 18.23 -23.43 -3.69
C ARG A 394 17.05 -24.35 -4.02
N ASN A 395 16.63 -24.42 -5.28
CA ASN A 395 15.48 -25.25 -5.68
C ASN A 395 15.79 -26.76 -5.68
N GLY A 396 17.06 -27.16 -5.80
CA GLY A 396 17.47 -28.57 -5.76
C GLY A 396 17.64 -29.14 -4.35
N ALA A 397 17.95 -28.28 -3.36
CA ALA A 397 18.31 -28.70 -2.01
C ALA A 397 17.11 -28.78 -1.03
N HIS A 398 16.05 -28.00 -1.26
CA HIS A 398 15.00 -27.74 -0.27
C HIS A 398 13.58 -28.12 -0.74
N GLY A 399 13.45 -28.78 -1.89
CA GLY A 399 12.15 -29.30 -2.37
C GLY A 399 11.17 -28.22 -2.87
N TYR A 400 11.65 -27.02 -3.19
CA TYR A 400 10.86 -25.95 -3.79
C TYR A 400 10.43 -26.29 -5.22
N GLU A 401 9.31 -25.71 -5.67
CA GLU A 401 8.76 -25.97 -7.00
C GLU A 401 9.70 -25.49 -8.13
N ALA A 402 9.68 -26.22 -9.25
CA ALA A 402 10.47 -25.88 -10.44
C ALA A 402 10.13 -24.50 -11.06
N SER A 403 9.03 -23.86 -10.64
CA SER A 403 8.61 -22.51 -11.04
C SER A 403 9.53 -21.42 -10.48
N GLY A 404 10.08 -21.59 -9.27
CA GLY A 404 11.00 -20.62 -8.66
C GLY A 404 12.29 -20.45 -9.47
N GLN A 405 12.80 -21.51 -10.09
CA GLN A 405 14.04 -21.46 -10.88
C GLN A 405 13.88 -20.62 -12.16
N ALA A 406 12.70 -20.64 -12.77
CA ALA A 406 12.42 -19.80 -13.93
C ALA A 406 12.52 -18.32 -13.54
N HIS A 407 11.90 -17.93 -12.42
CA HIS A 407 11.96 -16.54 -11.93
C HIS A 407 13.38 -16.09 -11.60
N VAL A 408 14.22 -16.95 -11.01
CA VAL A 408 15.64 -16.64 -10.79
C VAL A 408 16.36 -16.35 -12.12
N ILE A 409 16.14 -17.20 -13.13
CA ILE A 409 16.76 -17.01 -14.45
C ILE A 409 16.25 -15.75 -15.13
N ASP A 410 14.95 -15.47 -15.05
CA ASP A 410 14.34 -14.28 -15.64
C ASP A 410 14.84 -12.99 -14.94
N ALA A 411 15.07 -13.04 -13.62
CA ALA A 411 15.71 -11.94 -12.87
C ALA A 411 17.18 -11.75 -13.26
N ILE A 412 17.94 -12.83 -13.49
CA ILE A 412 19.31 -12.76 -14.00
C ILE A 412 19.34 -12.23 -15.44
N ASP A 413 18.41 -12.65 -16.31
CA ASP A 413 18.27 -12.09 -17.65
C ASP A 413 18.02 -10.58 -17.58
N ALA A 414 17.11 -10.14 -16.72
CA ALA A 414 16.86 -8.72 -16.49
C ALA A 414 18.13 -7.98 -16.04
N ALA A 415 18.89 -8.52 -15.08
CA ALA A 415 20.13 -7.94 -14.57
C ALA A 415 21.28 -7.88 -15.60
N THR A 416 21.25 -8.74 -16.62
CA THR A 416 22.32 -8.88 -17.61
C THR A 416 21.99 -8.19 -18.94
N ARG A 417 20.72 -7.80 -19.15
CA ARG A 417 20.22 -7.27 -20.41
C ARG A 417 20.96 -6.00 -20.85
N GLY A 418 21.62 -6.09 -22.00
CA GLY A 418 22.36 -4.95 -22.57
C GLY A 418 23.66 -4.61 -21.84
N ALA A 419 24.16 -5.51 -20.99
CA ALA A 419 25.41 -5.33 -20.28
C ALA A 419 26.61 -5.21 -21.23
N ASP A 420 27.45 -4.22 -20.99
CA ASP A 420 28.74 -4.07 -21.67
C ASP A 420 29.83 -4.94 -20.99
N PRO A 421 30.85 -5.41 -21.72
CA PRO A 421 31.97 -6.13 -21.13
C PRO A 421 32.60 -5.37 -19.93
N GLY A 422 32.74 -6.07 -18.80
CA GLY A 422 33.28 -5.52 -17.56
C GLY A 422 32.29 -4.70 -16.71
N SER A 423 31.04 -4.56 -17.14
CA SER A 423 29.96 -4.01 -16.30
C SER A 423 29.51 -5.02 -15.24
N PRO A 424 28.83 -4.57 -14.16
CA PRO A 424 28.25 -5.47 -13.17
C PRO A 424 27.33 -6.54 -13.77
N GLY A 425 26.46 -6.16 -14.72
CA GLY A 425 25.61 -7.09 -15.46
C GLY A 425 26.41 -8.15 -16.22
N PHE A 426 27.56 -7.79 -16.82
CA PHE A 426 28.40 -8.77 -17.51
C PHE A 426 29.07 -9.74 -16.53
N ASN A 427 29.51 -9.27 -15.35
CA ASN A 427 30.07 -10.15 -14.32
C ASN A 427 29.02 -11.12 -13.77
N ILE A 428 27.77 -10.68 -13.62
CA ILE A 428 26.63 -11.55 -13.25
C ILE A 428 26.44 -12.63 -14.32
N PHE A 429 26.44 -12.24 -15.60
CA PHE A 429 26.34 -13.16 -16.71
C PHE A 429 27.48 -14.20 -16.70
N GLU A 430 28.74 -13.76 -16.61
CA GLU A 430 29.90 -14.67 -16.54
C GLU A 430 29.80 -15.64 -15.37
N ARG A 431 29.44 -15.16 -14.18
CA ARG A 431 29.29 -16.00 -12.99
C ARG A 431 28.19 -17.03 -13.17
N THR A 432 27.05 -16.63 -13.72
CA THR A 432 25.91 -17.51 -14.00
C THR A 432 26.32 -18.64 -14.95
N ILE A 433 27.01 -18.32 -16.05
CA ILE A 433 27.49 -19.34 -17.00
C ILE A 433 28.53 -20.25 -16.35
N GLN A 434 29.46 -19.69 -15.56
CA GLN A 434 30.46 -20.48 -14.85
C GLN A 434 29.81 -21.49 -13.91
N HIS A 435 28.87 -21.03 -13.05
CA HIS A 435 28.16 -21.90 -12.10
C HIS A 435 27.38 -23.01 -12.81
N MET A 436 26.64 -22.68 -13.87
CA MET A 436 25.91 -23.68 -14.66
C MET A 436 26.84 -24.65 -15.38
N GLY A 437 27.99 -24.17 -15.88
CA GLY A 437 29.02 -25.00 -16.47
C GLY A 437 29.54 -26.04 -15.49
N ASP A 438 29.89 -25.59 -14.28
CA ASP A 438 30.38 -26.43 -13.19
C ASP A 438 29.34 -27.48 -12.75
N GLN A 439 28.05 -27.12 -12.70
CA GLN A 439 26.97 -28.06 -12.35
C GLN A 439 26.58 -29.02 -13.47
N SER A 440 26.68 -28.61 -14.75
CA SER A 440 26.28 -29.45 -15.89
C SER A 440 27.16 -30.70 -16.07
N VAL A 441 28.35 -30.69 -15.49
CA VAL A 441 29.25 -31.85 -15.43
C VAL A 441 28.69 -32.94 -14.51
N ASP A 442 27.87 -32.56 -13.51
CA ASP A 442 27.30 -33.47 -12.50
C ASP A 442 25.76 -33.66 -12.61
N ALA A 443 25.00 -32.75 -13.23
CA ALA A 443 23.54 -32.66 -13.09
C ALA A 443 22.72 -32.63 -14.41
N VAL A 444 23.01 -33.52 -15.37
CA VAL A 444 22.34 -33.59 -16.70
C VAL A 444 20.80 -33.83 -16.65
N GLY A 445 20.19 -34.01 -15.47
CA GLY A 445 18.77 -34.34 -15.32
C GLY A 445 17.82 -33.25 -14.80
N LEU A 446 18.32 -32.11 -14.27
CA LEU A 446 17.51 -31.28 -13.36
C LEU A 446 17.03 -29.92 -13.91
N VAL A 447 17.52 -29.45 -15.05
CA VAL A 447 17.03 -28.18 -15.62
C VAL A 447 15.75 -28.43 -16.40
N ASN A 448 14.61 -27.93 -15.90
CA ASN A 448 13.29 -28.02 -16.55
C ASN A 448 13.25 -27.24 -17.89
N ASN A 449 12.32 -27.59 -18.79
CA ASN A 449 12.15 -27.00 -20.12
C ASN A 449 11.98 -25.47 -20.10
N GLN A 450 11.30 -24.91 -19.09
CA GLN A 450 11.12 -23.45 -18.97
C GLN A 450 12.43 -22.74 -18.63
N ALA A 451 13.20 -23.28 -17.67
CA ALA A 451 14.55 -22.78 -17.35
C ALA A 451 15.49 -22.91 -18.55
N ARG A 452 15.38 -23.98 -19.34
CA ARG A 452 16.14 -24.15 -20.61
C ARG A 452 15.75 -23.12 -21.67
N GLU A 453 14.47 -22.77 -21.76
CA GLU A 453 13.98 -21.76 -22.70
C GLU A 453 14.45 -20.36 -22.32
N SER A 454 14.27 -19.94 -21.07
CA SER A 454 14.77 -18.65 -20.57
C SER A 454 16.30 -18.56 -20.72
N MET A 455 17.03 -19.64 -20.41
CA MET A 455 18.48 -19.72 -20.65
C MET A 455 18.84 -19.63 -22.14
N GLY A 456 18.06 -20.28 -23.01
CA GLY A 456 18.24 -20.17 -24.46
C GLY A 456 18.08 -18.74 -24.95
N GLN A 457 17.11 -17.99 -24.40
CA GLN A 457 16.87 -16.58 -24.71
C GLN A 457 18.01 -15.68 -24.20
N LEU A 458 18.45 -15.90 -22.96
CA LEU A 458 19.58 -15.19 -22.35
C LEU A 458 20.86 -15.43 -23.17
N LEU A 459 21.19 -16.69 -23.50
CA LEU A 459 22.33 -17.01 -24.38
C LEU A 459 22.18 -16.39 -25.77
N GLN A 460 20.97 -16.44 -26.36
CA GLN A 460 20.69 -15.87 -27.69
C GLN A 460 20.90 -14.36 -27.72
N GLY A 461 20.46 -13.64 -26.67
CA GLY A 461 20.66 -12.20 -26.52
C GLY A 461 22.13 -11.80 -26.39
N HIS A 462 22.95 -12.71 -25.85
CA HIS A 462 24.35 -12.47 -25.52
C HIS A 462 25.35 -13.27 -26.39
N MET A 463 24.94 -13.89 -27.51
CA MET A 463 25.80 -14.78 -28.32
C MET A 463 27.14 -14.15 -28.76
N GLY A 464 27.17 -12.85 -29.05
CA GLY A 464 28.42 -12.15 -29.37
C GLY A 464 29.38 -12.07 -28.16
N GLN A 465 28.82 -11.89 -26.97
CA GLN A 465 29.56 -11.79 -25.72
C GLN A 465 29.95 -13.17 -25.17
N VAL A 466 29.10 -14.19 -25.34
CA VAL A 466 29.46 -15.60 -25.14
C VAL A 466 30.68 -15.93 -26.00
N HIS A 467 30.66 -15.54 -27.28
CA HIS A 467 31.80 -15.77 -28.17
C HIS A 467 33.06 -15.05 -27.71
N ASP A 468 32.98 -13.85 -27.14
CA ASP A 468 34.15 -13.10 -26.66
C ASP A 468 34.66 -13.60 -25.29
N ALA A 469 33.76 -13.93 -24.34
CA ALA A 469 34.09 -14.50 -23.04
C ALA A 469 34.75 -15.89 -23.17
N PHE A 470 34.35 -16.68 -24.17
CA PHE A 470 34.91 -18.00 -24.43
C PHE A 470 35.97 -18.03 -25.56
N GLY A 471 35.99 -17.04 -26.45
CA GLY A 471 36.84 -17.00 -27.66
C GLY A 471 38.00 -15.99 -27.60
N GLY A 472 38.12 -15.20 -26.53
CA GLY A 472 39.18 -14.22 -26.35
C GLY A 472 40.53 -14.75 -25.84
N ALA A 473 40.65 -16.04 -25.52
CA ALA A 473 41.87 -16.61 -24.96
C ALA A 473 42.38 -17.83 -25.73
N ASP A 474 43.34 -17.60 -26.63
CA ASP A 474 44.30 -18.62 -27.12
C ASP A 474 45.14 -19.27 -25.98
N ASN A 475 44.78 -19.10 -24.70
CA ASN A 475 45.56 -19.53 -23.53
C ASN A 475 44.77 -19.96 -22.27
N MET A 476 43.44 -20.13 -22.32
CA MET A 476 42.74 -20.80 -21.21
C MET A 476 42.60 -22.29 -21.51
N ASN A 477 43.40 -23.08 -20.80
CA ASN A 477 43.39 -24.53 -20.84
C ASN A 477 42.16 -25.02 -20.05
N LEU A 478 40.96 -24.90 -20.63
CA LEU A 478 39.77 -25.54 -20.10
C LEU A 478 39.93 -27.06 -20.23
N GLU A 479 39.50 -27.81 -19.21
CA GLU A 479 39.55 -29.26 -19.28
C GLU A 479 38.69 -29.75 -20.48
N PRO A 480 39.12 -30.78 -21.23
CA PRO A 480 38.39 -31.29 -22.40
C PRO A 480 36.93 -31.70 -22.14
N GLN A 481 36.56 -31.89 -20.86
CA GLN A 481 35.20 -32.23 -20.45
C GLN A 481 34.26 -31.02 -20.49
N THR A 482 34.76 -29.82 -20.15
CA THR A 482 34.01 -28.56 -20.17
C THR A 482 33.66 -28.15 -21.60
N ASP A 483 34.61 -28.30 -22.54
CA ASP A 483 34.41 -28.07 -23.98
C ASP A 483 33.35 -29.01 -24.59
N SER A 484 33.25 -30.25 -24.12
CA SER A 484 32.29 -31.21 -24.63
C SER A 484 30.89 -31.04 -24.03
N ALA A 485 30.77 -30.49 -22.82
CA ALA A 485 29.48 -30.13 -22.20
C ALA A 485 28.90 -28.86 -22.86
N LEU A 486 29.74 -27.86 -23.12
CA LEU A 486 29.35 -26.60 -23.75
C LEU A 486 28.82 -26.78 -25.18
N ASN A 487 29.52 -27.59 -26.00
CA ASN A 487 29.06 -27.95 -27.35
C ASN A 487 27.74 -28.74 -27.33
N ARG A 488 27.43 -29.42 -26.22
CA ARG A 488 26.17 -30.15 -26.05
C ARG A 488 25.03 -29.21 -25.67
N VAL A 489 25.24 -28.28 -24.73
CA VAL A 489 24.25 -27.25 -24.36
C VAL A 489 23.90 -26.35 -25.55
N LEU A 490 24.92 -25.85 -26.28
CA LEU A 490 24.72 -25.06 -27.50
C LEU A 490 24.04 -25.88 -28.61
N GLY A 491 24.36 -27.19 -28.70
CA GLY A 491 23.71 -28.12 -29.61
C GLY A 491 22.23 -28.34 -29.28
N ASP A 492 21.89 -28.51 -28.01
CA ASP A 492 20.52 -28.79 -27.55
C ASP A 492 19.61 -27.57 -27.66
N VAL A 493 20.13 -26.35 -27.40
CA VAL A 493 19.39 -25.09 -27.61
C VAL A 493 19.09 -24.84 -29.09
N ALA A 494 20.01 -25.20 -29.99
CA ALA A 494 19.81 -25.06 -31.44
C ALA A 494 18.79 -26.05 -32.03
N HIS A 495 18.40 -27.11 -31.30
CA HIS A 495 17.52 -28.19 -31.78
C HIS A 495 16.12 -28.18 -31.16
N SER A 496 15.59 -27.02 -30.74
CA SER A 496 14.20 -26.88 -30.28
C SER A 496 13.29 -26.29 -31.38
N PRO A 497 12.68 -27.09 -32.29
CA PRO A 497 11.66 -26.62 -33.19
C PRO A 497 10.28 -27.00 -32.66
N GLU A 498 9.45 -26.03 -32.27
CA GLU A 498 8.02 -26.14 -32.53
C GLU A 498 7.44 -24.82 -33.08
N PRO A 499 6.46 -24.90 -34.00
CA PRO A 499 6.15 -23.80 -34.92
C PRO A 499 5.08 -22.87 -34.35
N ARG A 500 5.36 -21.56 -34.43
CA ARG A 500 4.38 -20.49 -34.24
C ARG A 500 3.14 -20.74 -35.13
N SER A 501 1.97 -20.84 -34.52
CA SER A 501 0.69 -20.82 -35.22
C SER A 501 0.54 -19.47 -35.95
N THR A 502 0.65 -19.49 -37.27
CA THR A 502 0.32 -18.34 -38.11
C THR A 502 -1.19 -18.18 -38.16
N ALA A 503 -1.69 -17.07 -37.62
CA ALA A 503 -3.05 -16.62 -37.84
C ALA A 503 -3.26 -16.40 -39.35
N ARG A 504 -4.13 -17.22 -39.96
CA ARG A 504 -4.62 -17.01 -41.32
C ARG A 504 -5.45 -15.74 -41.37
N VAL A 505 -4.90 -14.68 -41.95
CA VAL A 505 -5.69 -13.60 -42.55
C VAL A 505 -6.31 -14.15 -43.83
N ALA A 506 -7.62 -14.41 -43.80
CA ALA A 506 -8.39 -14.71 -45.00
C ALA A 506 -8.73 -13.39 -45.71
N ILE A 507 -7.96 -13.05 -46.75
CA ILE A 507 -8.38 -12.12 -47.79
C ILE A 507 -9.22 -12.94 -48.78
N GLY A 508 -10.53 -12.72 -48.78
CA GLY A 508 -11.45 -13.21 -49.81
C GLY A 508 -12.00 -12.03 -50.60
N SER A 509 -11.51 -11.84 -51.82
CA SER A 509 -12.03 -10.88 -52.79
C SER A 509 -12.82 -11.59 -53.89
N VAL A 510 -14.08 -11.16 -54.04
CA VAL A 510 -14.89 -11.04 -55.27
C VAL A 510 -15.43 -12.31 -55.95
N SER A 511 -16.75 -12.45 -55.89
CA SER A 511 -17.67 -12.65 -57.03
C SER A 511 -19.03 -12.07 -56.67
#